data_AF-A0A011T5M7-F1
#
_entry.id   AF-A0A011T5M7-F1
#
_cell.length_a   1.000
_cell.length_b   1.000
_cell.length_c   1.000
_cell.angle_alpha   90.00
_cell.angle_beta   90.00
_cell.angle_gamma   90.00
#
_symmetry.space_group_name_H-M   'P 1'
#
loop_
_entity.id
_entity.type
_entity.pdbx_description
1 polymer ?
#
loop_
_entity_poly.entity_id
_entity_poly.type
_entity_poly.pdbx_seq_one_letter_code
_entity_poly.pdbx_strand_id
1 'polypeptide(L)'
;MEIYVEPARRPGKRKLIRRSSLSPAEIDPENGGLRLTLEAEGIYDKSTYRYTLKLSPETLATMFVAWNDLQGTARQHCRDAFLG
;
A
#
# COMPACT_ATOMS: atom_id res chain seq x y z
N MET A 1 -5.46 -1.43 -2.93
CA MET A 1 -4.38 -1.18 -1.94
C MET A 1 -5.04 -0.72 -0.66
N GLU A 2 -4.68 -1.28 0.48
CA GLU A 2 -5.23 -0.87 1.78
C GLU A 2 -4.15 -0.15 2.57
N ILE A 3 -4.38 1.13 2.91
CA ILE A 3 -3.43 1.91 3.70
C ILE A 3 -4.03 2.07 5.08
N TYR A 4 -3.39 1.49 6.09
CA TYR A 4 -3.79 1.65 7.48
C TYR A 4 -2.90 2.72 8.10
N VAL A 5 -3.52 3.75 8.68
CA VAL A 5 -2.78 4.77 9.44
C VAL A 5 -3.06 4.57 10.91
N GLU A 6 -1.97 4.50 11.68
CA GLU A 6 -2.02 4.42 13.13
C GLU A 6 -1.63 5.78 13.72
N PRO A 7 -2.51 6.42 14.51
CA PRO A 7 -2.22 7.68 15.16
C PRO A 7 -1.17 7.49 16.26
N ALA A 8 -0.09 8.28 16.22
CA ALA A 8 0.99 8.23 17.20
C ALA A 8 0.54 8.37 18.68
N ARG A 9 -0.56 9.10 18.93
CA ARG A 9 -1.10 9.32 20.29
C ARG A 9 -1.92 8.15 20.84
N ARG A 10 -2.32 7.18 20.00
CA ARG A 10 -3.12 6.02 20.39
C ARG A 10 -2.68 4.78 19.61
N PRO A 11 -1.49 4.23 19.95
CA PRO A 11 -1.03 3.00 19.35
C PRO A 11 -2.08 1.89 19.55
N GLY A 12 -2.26 1.05 18.53
CA GLY A 12 -3.27 -0.02 18.47
C GLY A 12 -4.59 0.35 17.79
N LYS A 13 -4.90 1.64 17.55
CA LYS A 13 -6.11 2.04 16.81
C LYS A 13 -5.79 2.39 15.36
N ARG A 14 -5.90 1.41 14.45
CA ARG A 14 -5.68 1.64 13.01
C ARG A 14 -6.95 2.16 12.34
N LYS A 15 -6.85 3.24 11.57
CA LYS A 15 -7.91 3.66 10.65
C LYS A 15 -7.53 3.24 9.24
N LEU A 16 -8.42 2.49 8.59
CA LEU A 16 -8.27 2.15 7.19
C LEU A 16 -8.58 3.38 6.34
N ILE A 17 -7.60 3.82 5.57
CA ILE A 17 -7.76 4.74 4.46
C ILE A 17 -7.99 3.86 3.22
N ARG A 18 -9.27 3.63 2.89
CA ARG A 18 -9.66 2.77 1.77
C ARG A 18 -9.84 3.61 0.50
N ARG A 19 -9.04 3.33 -0.52
CA ARG A 19 -9.44 3.48 -1.92
C ARG A 19 -9.20 2.18 -2.67
N SER A 20 -10.25 1.70 -3.34
CA SER A 20 -10.27 0.42 -4.06
C SER A 20 -9.19 0.33 -5.15
N SER A 21 -8.85 1.48 -5.73
CA SER A 21 -7.84 1.66 -6.76
C SER A 21 -7.26 3.07 -6.65
N LEU A 22 -5.94 3.19 -6.82
CA LEU A 22 -5.31 4.49 -7.07
C LEU A 22 -5.63 4.90 -8.51
N SER A 23 -6.07 6.13 -8.72
CA SER A 23 -6.19 6.71 -10.05
C SER A 23 -4.80 7.13 -10.55
N PRO A 24 -4.57 7.16 -11.88
CA PRO A 24 -3.30 7.62 -12.43
C PRO A 24 -2.91 9.04 -12.01
N ALA A 25 -3.89 9.91 -11.74
CA ALA A 25 -3.66 11.29 -11.29
C ALA A 25 -3.17 11.38 -9.83
N GLU A 26 -3.24 10.29 -9.06
CA GLU A 26 -2.75 10.21 -7.69
C GLU A 26 -1.32 9.64 -7.62
N ILE A 27 -0.72 9.35 -8.77
CA ILE A 27 0.57 8.67 -8.91
C ILE A 27 1.52 9.57 -9.70
N ASP A 28 2.50 10.13 -9.01
CA ASP A 28 3.54 10.95 -9.63
C ASP A 28 4.89 10.20 -9.58
N PRO A 29 5.54 9.91 -10.71
CA PRO A 29 6.91 9.41 -10.71
C PRO A 29 7.87 10.51 -10.21
N GLU A 30 8.75 10.19 -9.27
CA GLU A 30 9.69 11.15 -8.66
C GLU A 30 11.07 10.51 -8.50
N ASN A 31 12.07 10.94 -9.29
CA ASN A 31 13.48 10.53 -9.16
C ASN A 31 13.70 9.00 -9.07
N GLY A 32 13.01 8.22 -9.90
CA GLY A 32 13.07 6.75 -9.87
C GLY A 32 12.25 6.10 -8.75
N GLY A 33 11.68 6.90 -7.86
CA GLY A 33 10.66 6.52 -6.89
C GLY A 33 9.25 6.89 -7.36
N LEU A 34 8.31 6.82 -6.43
CA LEU A 34 6.90 7.09 -6.69
C LEU A 34 6.30 7.90 -5.53
N ARG A 35 5.61 8.98 -5.87
CA ARG A 35 4.82 9.76 -4.92
C ARG A 35 3.36 9.41 -5.12
N LEU A 36 2.70 9.04 -4.04
CA LEU A 36 1.27 8.80 -3.98
C LEU A 36 0.60 9.94 -3.24
N THR A 37 -0.36 10.61 -3.85
CA THR A 37 -1.15 11.65 -3.19
C THR A 37 -2.61 11.25 -3.18
N LEU A 38 -3.19 11.08 -1.99
CA LEU A 38 -4.55 10.58 -1.81
C LEU A 38 -5.29 11.33 -0.72
N GLU A 39 -6.60 11.46 -0.87
CA GLU A 39 -7.46 12.10 0.11
C GLU A 39 -8.15 11.06 0.98
N ALA A 40 -8.18 11.31 2.29
CA ALA A 40 -8.83 10.43 3.24
C ALA A 40 -9.36 11.19 4.46
N GLU A 41 -10.38 10.64 5.08
CA GLU A 41 -10.95 11.22 6.30
C GLU A 41 -9.97 11.17 7.46
N GLY A 42 -9.93 12.27 8.21
CA GLY A 42 -9.17 12.45 9.43
C GLY A 42 -9.43 11.38 10.47
N ILE A 43 -8.41 11.06 11.24
CA ILE A 43 -8.51 10.04 12.29
C ILE A 43 -9.34 10.56 13.48
N TYR A 44 -9.40 11.88 13.68
CA TYR A 44 -9.96 12.52 14.86
C TYR A 44 -11.22 13.34 14.60
N ASP A 45 -11.52 13.62 13.34
CA ASP A 45 -12.65 14.43 12.92
C ASP A 45 -13.23 13.90 11.60
N LYS A 46 -14.29 14.57 11.12
CA LYS A 46 -14.89 14.29 9.81
C LYS A 46 -14.21 15.09 8.68
N SER A 47 -13.05 15.70 8.94
CA SER A 47 -12.34 16.48 7.93
C SER A 47 -11.70 15.54 6.93
N THR A 48 -11.52 16.00 5.70
CA THR A 48 -10.76 15.26 4.69
C THR A 48 -9.36 15.84 4.60
N TYR A 49 -8.36 14.98 4.73
CA TYR A 49 -6.94 15.34 4.64
C TYR A 49 -6.33 14.75 3.38
N ARG A 50 -5.40 15.50 2.81
CA ARG A 50 -4.55 15.02 1.72
C ARG A 50 -3.27 14.42 2.28
N TYR A 51 -3.10 13.12 2.06
CA TYR A 51 -1.93 12.36 2.45
C TYR A 51 -0.98 12.23 1.27
N THR A 52 0.32 12.34 1.54
CA THR A 52 1.37 12.09 0.55
C THR A 52 2.31 11.01 1.07
N LEU A 53 2.43 9.91 0.33
CA LEU A 53 3.43 8.88 0.58
C LEU A 53 4.52 8.97 -0.47
N LYS A 54 5.77 9.01 -0.03
CA LYS A 54 6.94 8.93 -0.91
C LYS A 54 7.54 7.55 -0.81
N LEU A 55 7.58 6.84 -1.92
CA LEU A 55 8.21 5.54 -2.06
C LEU A 55 9.54 5.72 -2.76
N SER A 56 10.62 5.43 -2.06
CA SER A 56 11.96 5.47 -2.65
C SER A 56 12.13 4.31 -3.64
N PRO A 57 13.09 4.38 -4.58
CA PRO A 57 13.42 3.27 -5.47
C PRO A 57 13.68 1.96 -4.71
N GLU A 58 14.37 2.03 -3.56
CA GLU A 58 14.67 0.88 -2.71
C GLU A 58 13.40 0.27 -2.12
N THR A 59 12.48 1.13 -1.66
CA THR A 59 11.18 0.70 -1.11
C THR A 59 10.36 -0.02 -2.18
N LEU A 60 10.33 0.53 -3.40
CA LEU A 60 9.64 -0.08 -4.54
C LEU A 60 10.26 -1.43 -4.91
N ALA A 61 11.59 -1.53 -4.91
CA ALA A 61 12.29 -2.79 -5.17
C ALA A 61 11.94 -3.85 -4.13
N THR A 62 11.93 -3.51 -2.83
CA THR A 62 11.51 -4.43 -1.78
C THR A 62 10.06 -4.90 -1.95
N MET A 63 9.14 -3.98 -2.27
CA MET A 63 7.74 -4.32 -2.53
C MET A 63 7.60 -5.27 -3.72
N PHE A 64 8.37 -5.03 -4.79
CA PHE A 64 8.36 -5.87 -5.98
C PHE A 64 8.86 -7.30 -5.70
N VAL A 65 9.96 -7.44 -4.94
CA VAL A 65 10.47 -8.76 -4.52
C VAL A 65 9.41 -9.49 -3.69
N ALA A 66 8.88 -8.85 -2.64
CA ALA A 66 7.88 -9.44 -1.77
C ALA A 66 6.61 -9.86 -2.53
N TRP A 67 6.17 -9.05 -3.51
CA TRP A 67 5.05 -9.39 -4.36
C TRP A 67 5.30 -10.65 -5.20
N ASN A 68 6.47 -10.76 -5.82
CA ASN A 68 6.80 -11.92 -6.66
C ASN A 68 7.00 -13.20 -5.85
N ASP A 69 7.58 -13.12 -4.64
CA ASP A 69 7.73 -14.27 -3.76
C ASP A 69 6.37 -14.85 -3.33
N LEU A 70 5.38 -13.98 -3.09
CA LEU A 70 3.99 -14.38 -2.81
C LEU A 70 3.33 -15.07 -4.02
N GLN A 71 3.64 -14.63 -5.24
CA GLN A 71 3.15 -15.28 -6.46
C GLN A 71 3.83 -16.62 -6.71
N GLY A 72 5.13 -16.74 -6.39
CA GLY A 72 5.89 -17.99 -6.48
C GLY A 72 5.38 -19.06 -5.52
N THR A 73 5.12 -18.68 -4.27
CA THR A 73 4.53 -19.58 -3.25
C THR A 73 3.09 -19.98 -3.61
N ALA A 74 2.26 -19.06 -4.09
CA ALA A 74 0.91 -19.39 -4.56
C ALA A 74 0.93 -20.42 -5.73
N ARG A 75 1.87 -20.28 -6.67
CA ARG A 75 2.06 -21.25 -7.78
C ARG A 75 2.52 -22.62 -7.28
N GLN A 76 3.41 -22.66 -6.28
CA GLN A 76 3.88 -23.91 -5.69
C GLN A 76 2.73 -24.65 -4.98
N HIS A 77 1.93 -23.94 -4.18
CA HIS A 77 0.76 -24.53 -3.52
C HIS A 77 -0.29 -25.07 -4.51
N CYS A 78 -0.55 -24.38 -5.62
CA CYS A 78 -1.43 -24.91 -6.66
C CYS A 78 -0.83 -26.16 -7.32
N ARG A 79 0.48 -26.17 -7.61
CA ARG A 79 1.15 -27.33 -8.19
C ARG A 79 1.03 -28.56 -7.29
N ASP A 80 1.29 -28.40 -5.99
CA ASP A 80 1.25 -29.51 -5.03
C ASP A 80 -0.17 -30.01 -4.79
N ALA A 81 -1.19 -29.16 -4.96
CA ALA A 81 -2.60 -29.54 -4.84
C ALA A 81 -3.18 -30.27 -6.07
N PHE A 82 -2.56 -30.13 -7.25
CA PHE A 82 -3.05 -30.74 -8.50
C PHE A 82 -2.17 -31.89 -9.03
N LEU A 83 -0.93 -32.03 -8.54
CA LEU A 83 0.02 -33.07 -8.96
C LEU A 83 0.49 -33.98 -7.81
N GLY A 84 -0.10 -33.84 -6.62
CA GLY A 84 0.13 -34.69 -5.45
C GLY A 84 -0.93 -35.78 -5.30
#